data_AF-A0A1W9ZNC8-F1
#
_entry.id   AF-A0A1W9ZNC8-F1
#
_cell.length_a   1.000
_cell.length_b   1.000
_cell.length_c   1.000
_cell.angle_alpha   90.00
_cell.angle_beta   90.00
_cell.angle_gamma   90.00
#
_symmetry.space_group_name_H-M   'P 1'
#
loop_
_entity.id
_entity.type
_entity.pdbx_description
1 polymer ?
#
loop_
_entity_poly.entity_id
_entity_poly.type
_entity_poly.pdbx_seq_one_letter_code
_entity_poly.pdbx_strand_id
1 'polypeptide(L)'
;MHQNSHRQSVIHPLVTLAIDEHHGRTFAKVELEWGGAHFAGLGVAYRHPADCLTSKTGQELATARAFSHLADQVSTMCRARN
;
A
#
# COMPACT_ATOMS: atom_id res chain seq x y z
N MET A 1 12.27 39.48 18.64
CA MET A 1 11.97 38.05 18.85
C MET A 1 11.45 37.50 17.52
N HIS A 2 12.30 36.77 16.77
CA HIS A 2 11.95 36.23 15.44
C HIS A 2 11.23 34.90 15.63
N GLN A 3 9.94 34.84 15.34
CA GLN A 3 9.22 33.57 15.27
C GLN A 3 9.58 32.91 13.93
N ASN A 4 10.40 31.87 13.98
CA ASN A 4 10.62 30.96 12.85
C ASN A 4 9.32 30.21 12.58
N SER A 5 8.47 30.79 11.74
CA SER A 5 7.36 30.09 11.11
C SER A 5 7.95 29.08 10.13
N HIS A 6 8.31 27.89 10.63
CA HIS A 6 8.61 26.74 9.79
C HIS A 6 7.37 26.48 8.93
N ARG A 7 7.37 26.96 7.69
CA ARG A 7 6.38 26.55 6.70
C ARG A 7 6.55 25.04 6.56
N GLN A 8 5.64 24.27 7.12
CA GLN A 8 5.54 22.86 6.81
C GLN A 8 5.29 22.76 5.30
N SER A 9 6.32 22.36 4.56
CA SER A 9 6.15 22.03 3.15
C SER A 9 5.24 20.82 3.10
N VAL A 10 4.05 20.99 2.53
CA VAL A 10 3.12 19.88 2.32
C VAL A 10 3.78 18.93 1.34
N ILE A 11 4.11 17.73 1.81
CA ILE A 11 4.54 16.64 0.93
C ILE A 11 3.31 15.88 0.45
N HIS A 12 3.26 15.60 -0.85
CA HIS A 12 2.24 14.76 -1.47
C HIS A 12 2.89 13.45 -1.91
N PRO A 13 3.04 12.47 -0.99
CA PRO A 13 3.59 11.17 -1.35
C PRO A 13 2.64 10.48 -2.34
N LEU A 14 3.23 9.88 -3.37
CA LEU A 14 2.50 9.10 -4.36
C LEU A 14 2.68 7.60 -4.06
N VAL A 15 1.58 6.86 -4.14
CA VAL A 15 1.58 5.41 -4.06
C VAL A 15 1.19 4.86 -5.43
N THR A 16 2.02 3.99 -5.99
CA THR A 16 1.69 3.27 -7.22
C THR A 16 1.07 1.93 -6.84
N LEU A 17 -0.09 1.61 -7.43
CA LEU A 17 -0.76 0.33 -7.28
C LEU A 17 -0.76 -0.41 -8.62
N ALA A 18 -0.17 -1.61 -8.62
CA ALA A 18 -0.27 -2.55 -9.72
C ALA A 18 -1.17 -3.72 -9.31
N ILE A 19 -2.10 -4.09 -10.19
CA ILE A 19 -2.98 -5.24 -10.01
C ILE A 19 -2.77 -6.19 -11.18
N ASP A 20 -2.52 -7.46 -10.87
CA ASP A 20 -2.41 -8.54 -11.84
C ASP A 20 -3.42 -9.64 -11.50
N GLU A 21 -4.18 -10.07 -12.50
CA GLU A 21 -5.19 -11.12 -12.36
C GLU A 21 -4.85 -12.29 -13.27
N HIS A 22 -4.56 -13.44 -12.66
CA HIS A 22 -4.31 -14.67 -13.41
C HIS A 22 -4.78 -15.90 -12.65
N HIS A 23 -5.36 -16.86 -13.38
CA HIS A 23 -5.76 -18.18 -12.85
C HIS A 23 -6.62 -18.15 -11.57
N GLY A 24 -7.56 -17.20 -11.46
CA GLY A 24 -8.45 -17.08 -10.28
C GLY A 24 -7.78 -16.48 -9.05
N ARG A 25 -6.59 -15.88 -9.21
CA ARG A 25 -5.89 -15.11 -8.19
C ARG A 25 -5.74 -13.67 -8.64
N THR A 26 -5.96 -12.76 -7.71
CA THR A 26 -5.68 -11.35 -7.88
C THR A 26 -4.50 -10.98 -7.00
N PHE A 27 -3.45 -10.46 -7.61
CA PHE A 27 -2.25 -9.96 -6.95
C PHE A 27 -2.28 -8.44 -7.00
N ALA A 28 -1.97 -7.81 -5.87
CA ALA A 28 -1.81 -6.37 -5.76
C ALA A 28 -0.43 -6.07 -5.18
N LYS A 29 0.26 -5.12 -5.80
CA LYS A 29 1.52 -4.57 -5.32
C LYS A 29 1.36 -3.06 -5.17
N VAL A 30 1.71 -2.55 -4.00
CA VAL A 30 1.76 -1.11 -3.73
C VAL A 30 3.19 -0.69 -3.48
N GLU A 31 3.61 0.40 -4.09
CA GLU A 31 4.95 0.96 -3.93
C GLU A 31 4.86 2.41 -3.44
N LEU A 32 5.69 2.74 -2.46
CA LEU A 32 5.76 4.06 -1.85
C LEU A 32 7.22 4.46 -1.62
N GLU A 33 7.58 5.63 -2.13
CA GLU A 33 8.82 6.31 -1.77
C GLU A 33 8.57 7.28 -0.62
N TRP A 34 9.23 7.08 0.52
CA TRP A 34 9.04 7.91 1.70
C TRP A 34 10.36 8.17 2.44
N GLY A 35 10.75 9.44 2.54
CA GLY A 35 11.91 9.85 3.32
C GLY A 35 13.23 9.19 2.89
N GLY A 36 13.37 8.89 1.59
CA GLY A 36 14.54 8.19 1.03
C GLY A 36 14.51 6.67 1.17
N ALA A 37 13.43 6.10 1.71
CA ALA A 37 13.21 4.65 1.76
C ALA A 37 12.10 4.23 0.77
N HIS A 38 12.31 3.09 0.13
CA HIS A 38 11.33 2.43 -0.72
C HIS A 38 10.57 1.38 0.07
N PHE A 39 9.25 1.43 0.03
CA PHE A 39 8.36 0.45 0.64
C PHE A 39 7.52 -0.25 -0.42
N ALA A 40 7.42 -1.57 -0.31
CA ALA A 40 6.66 -2.39 -1.23
C ALA A 40 5.70 -3.32 -0.46
N GLY A 41 4.41 -2.99 -0.48
CA GLY A 41 3.35 -3.82 0.07
C GLY A 41 2.83 -4.81 -0.97
N LEU A 42 2.53 -6.03 -0.53
CA LEU A 42 1.99 -7.11 -1.36
C LEU A 42 0.70 -7.63 -0.76
N GLY A 43 -0.27 -7.90 -1.61
CA GLY A 43 -1.55 -8.49 -1.25
C GLY A 43 -2.01 -9.48 -2.31
N VAL A 44 -2.62 -10.58 -1.86
CA VAL A 44 -3.19 -11.60 -2.75
C VAL A 44 -4.60 -11.89 -2.31
N ALA A 45 -5.52 -11.99 -3.26
CA ALA A 45 -6.86 -12.52 -3.05
C ALA A 45 -7.05 -13.74 -3.95
N TYR A 46 -7.53 -14.84 -3.37
CA TYR A 46 -7.94 -16.00 -4.13
C TYR A 46 -9.45 -15.95 -4.30
N ARG A 47 -9.89 -16.18 -5.54
CA ARG A 47 -11.29 -16.41 -5.87
C ARG A 47 -11.47 -17.89 -6.10
N HIS A 48 -12.25 -18.55 -5.25
CA HIS A 48 -12.58 -19.96 -5.50
C HIS A 48 -13.46 -20.03 -6.77
N PRO A 49 -13.31 -21.05 -7.63
CA PRO A 49 -14.13 -21.19 -8.84
C PRO A 49 -15.63 -21.27 -8.57
N ALA A 50 -16.01 -21.76 -7.39
CA ALA A 50 -17.40 -21.80 -6.93
C ALA A 50 -17.89 -20.46 -6.33
N ASP A 51 -17.01 -19.47 -6.17
CA ASP A 51 -17.38 -18.15 -5.67
C ASP A 51 -17.94 -17.29 -6.81
N CYS A 52 -19.19 -16.87 -6.63
CA CYS A 52 -19.82 -15.85 -7.47
C CYS A 52 -19.20 -14.45 -7.29
N LEU A 53 -18.18 -14.30 -6.45
CA LEU A 53 -17.48 -13.04 -6.21
C LEU A 53 -16.96 -12.46 -7.51
N THR A 54 -17.29 -11.22 -7.83
CA THR A 54 -16.80 -10.58 -9.06
C THR A 54 -15.28 -10.39 -9.01
N SER A 55 -14.61 -10.30 -10.17
CA SER A 55 -13.18 -9.96 -10.23
C SER A 55 -12.87 -8.69 -9.43
N LYS A 56 -13.77 -7.70 -9.46
CA LYS A 56 -13.69 -6.47 -8.67
C LYS A 56 -13.49 -6.72 -7.17
N THR A 57 -14.18 -7.70 -6.59
CA THR A 57 -14.01 -8.02 -5.16
C THR A 57 -12.63 -8.61 -4.85
N GLY A 58 -12.05 -9.38 -5.78
CA GLY A 58 -10.67 -9.85 -5.69
C GLY A 58 -9.67 -8.70 -5.71
N GLN A 59 -9.88 -7.72 -6.59
CA GLN A 59 -9.05 -6.51 -6.68
C GLN A 59 -9.10 -5.68 -5.41
N GLU A 60 -10.29 -5.41 -4.90
CA GLU A 60 -10.50 -4.66 -3.66
C GLU A 60 -9.79 -5.34 -2.48
N LEU A 61 -9.97 -6.65 -2.33
CA LEU A 61 -9.38 -7.42 -1.23
C LEU A 61 -7.85 -7.52 -1.34
N ALA A 62 -7.32 -7.81 -2.54
CA ALA A 62 -5.88 -7.86 -2.76
C ALA A 62 -5.26 -6.49 -2.49
N THR A 63 -5.89 -5.41 -2.95
CA THR A 63 -5.47 -4.03 -2.72
C THR A 63 -5.45 -3.70 -1.23
N ALA A 64 -6.53 -4.00 -0.50
CA ALA A 64 -6.60 -3.77 0.95
C ALA A 64 -5.47 -4.49 1.68
N ARG A 65 -5.19 -5.76 1.34
CA ARG A 65 -4.09 -6.54 1.91
C ARG A 65 -2.72 -5.92 1.61
N ALA A 66 -2.52 -5.43 0.38
CA ALA A 66 -1.28 -4.78 -0.02
C ALA A 66 -1.05 -3.47 0.77
N PHE A 67 -2.09 -2.67 0.97
CA PHE A 67 -2.03 -1.45 1.79
C PHE A 67 -1.84 -1.75 3.28
N SER A 68 -2.46 -2.80 3.83
CA SER A 68 -2.21 -3.22 5.21
C SER A 68 -0.74 -3.61 5.42
N HIS A 69 -0.18 -4.39 4.49
CA HIS A 69 1.23 -4.75 4.54
C HIS A 69 2.14 -3.52 4.43
N LEU A 70 1.82 -2.56 3.55
CA LEU A 70 2.54 -1.29 3.46
C LEU A 70 2.49 -0.51 4.78
N ALA A 71 1.31 -0.43 5.40
CA ALA A 71 1.12 0.27 6.67
C ALA A 71 1.95 -0.35 7.81
N ASP A 72 2.05 -1.69 7.85
CA ASP A 72 2.88 -2.40 8.81
C ASP A 72 4.37 -2.09 8.62
N GLN A 73 4.86 -2.03 7.38
CA GLN A 73 6.25 -1.67 7.08
C GLN A 73 6.58 -0.24 7.50
N VAL A 74 5.72 0.73 7.13
CA VAL A 74 5.92 2.15 7.49
C VAL A 74 5.86 2.34 9.01
N SER A 75 4.94 1.66 9.68
CA SER A 75 4.81 1.72 11.15
C SER A 75 6.03 1.14 11.86
N THR A 76 6.59 0.05 11.31
CA THR A 76 7.83 -0.56 11.83
C THR A 76 9.03 0.37 11.65
N MET A 77 9.15 1.05 10.52
CA MET A 77 10.20 2.06 10.30
C MET A 77 10.11 3.20 11.34
N CYS A 78 8.92 3.74 11.58
CA CYS A 78 8.74 4.81 12.57
C CYS A 78 9.18 4.36 13.98
N ARG A 79 8.93 3.10 14.35
CA ARG A 79 9.39 2.55 15.63
C ARG A 79 10.90 2.37 15.71
N ALA A 80 11.57 2.04 14.61
CA ALA A 80 13.03 1.89 14.58
C ALA A 80 13.80 3.22 14.69
N ARG A 81 13.12 4.36 14.51
CA ARG A 81 13.71 5.71 14.60
C ARG A 81 13.44 6.42 15.93
N ASN A 82 12.61 5.84 16.80
CA ASN A 82 12.31 6.34 18.15
C ASN A 82 13.05 5.51 19.20
#